data_AF-A0A1Z5KCL5-F1
#
_entry.id   AF-A0A1Z5KCL5-F1
#
_cell.length_a   1.000
_cell.length_b   1.000
_cell.length_c   1.000
_cell.angle_alpha   90.00
_cell.angle_beta   90.00
_cell.angle_gamma   90.00
#
_symmetry.space_group_name_H-M   'P 1'
#
loop_
_entity.id
_entity.type
_entity.pdbx_description
1 polymer ?
#
loop_
_entity_poly.entity_id
_entity_poly.type
_entity_poly.pdbx_seq_one_letter_code
_entity_poly.pdbx_strand_id
1 'polypeptide(L)'
;MLNPYKRKRSREELPAEETTADASALVIAAADKAGMDGIDRRRIDAIILRESGNSLYIQQQKRRDEKVNERIVAMKKKLQNQRTLYPQWPHESLPAIDRMLTECIRKRPNRSTCVVVDMDMFYMACELLTRPELHDKPACVGGGMILTSNYPARKYGVRSAMAGWIGDALVRELSNGTEELIHVPSNHQKYAQQSQVVRSVLAEYDPQLRAYSLDEAFLNLGPYLACHLLHPEWSHEQISKTLREGQEDGDVKASSESEYDDNGPDDDSIQNESHDKLSYLETLGQFSNHTCLEAAGKILTDMRQKVFERTGGLTCSAGLAPNFMMAKIASDRNKPNGQCLVASDQDSIREFLYPMATRKVSGIGRVTEKLLRAFDIHTVEHMYEQRALIQQLFTPVQANFLLQASVGCSSSDNFLEDEQEESKGGGQKGISRERTFRPGHSWNEINARLEDIGRLLSSDMQRKSFWAHTITVKVKLHTFDVLSRARTLPRGVFVQSPEDLVRHSTELLAEVRHEFMASPEHRSKPFSVRLLGIRCNNFRHEQETESTGWDQLNLDQFLLPRSTLPVFRAAAAQEGIIARCDTNMKEIFHDSPTFEVEGTNDHDDAYDATTIMPTNDSH
;
A
#
# COMPACT_ATOMS: atom_id res chain seq x y z
N MET A 1 -21.90 -35.25 -9.52
CA MET A 1 -20.41 -35.25 -9.54
C MET A 1 -19.91 -34.68 -8.22
N LEU A 2 -19.16 -35.46 -7.44
CA LEU A 2 -18.73 -35.12 -6.08
C LEU A 2 -17.61 -34.06 -6.08
N ASN A 3 -17.77 -33.02 -5.27
CA ASN A 3 -16.80 -31.96 -5.02
C ASN A 3 -15.45 -32.55 -4.51
N PRO A 4 -14.32 -32.34 -5.21
CA PRO A 4 -13.01 -32.93 -4.88
C PRO A 4 -12.33 -32.35 -3.63
N TYR A 5 -12.99 -31.46 -2.87
CA TYR A 5 -12.42 -30.80 -1.69
C TYR A 5 -12.87 -31.35 -0.32
N LYS A 6 -13.70 -32.41 -0.26
CA LYS A 6 -14.11 -33.01 1.03
C LYS A 6 -12.98 -33.81 1.68
N ARG A 7 -12.26 -33.22 2.66
CA ARG A 7 -11.45 -33.95 3.64
C ARG A 7 -12.30 -34.30 4.86
N LYS A 8 -12.38 -35.60 5.22
CA LYS A 8 -12.78 -36.03 6.57
C LYS A 8 -11.63 -35.67 7.52
N ARG A 9 -11.87 -34.81 8.52
CA ARG A 9 -10.98 -34.60 9.67
C ARG A 9 -11.73 -34.98 10.94
N SER A 10 -11.04 -35.68 11.85
CA SER A 10 -11.53 -36.03 13.17
C SER A 10 -11.78 -34.76 13.99
N ARG A 11 -12.94 -34.67 14.63
CA ARG A 11 -13.29 -33.64 15.62
C ARG A 11 -12.56 -33.97 16.92
N GLU A 12 -11.52 -33.22 17.25
CA GLU A 12 -11.06 -33.10 18.63
C GLU A 12 -11.54 -31.73 19.14
N GLU A 13 -12.29 -31.75 20.24
CA GLU A 13 -12.82 -30.55 20.90
C GLU A 13 -11.72 -29.93 21.76
N LEU A 14 -11.52 -28.61 21.63
CA LEU A 14 -10.61 -27.82 22.48
C LEU A 14 -11.37 -27.31 23.71
N PRO A 15 -10.72 -27.19 24.90
CA PRO A 15 -11.37 -26.72 26.13
C PRO A 15 -11.88 -25.27 26.02
N ALA A 16 -13.02 -25.00 26.67
CA ALA A 16 -13.87 -23.84 26.41
C ALA A 16 -13.48 -22.51 27.11
N GLU A 17 -12.43 -22.44 27.93
CA GLU A 17 -12.23 -21.27 28.82
C GLU A 17 -10.97 -20.41 28.57
N GLU A 18 -10.02 -20.80 27.72
CA GLU A 18 -8.80 -20.02 27.46
C GLU A 18 -8.80 -19.19 26.14
N THR A 19 -9.88 -19.18 25.37
CA THR A 19 -9.74 -19.05 23.90
C THR A 19 -10.38 -17.85 23.20
N THR A 20 -10.80 -16.78 23.88
CA THR A 20 -11.50 -15.68 23.18
C THR A 20 -10.64 -14.45 22.83
N ALA A 21 -9.82 -13.95 23.76
CA ALA A 21 -9.01 -12.75 23.51
C ALA A 21 -7.78 -13.03 22.63
N ASP A 22 -7.06 -14.12 22.88
CA ASP A 22 -5.83 -14.46 22.16
C ASP A 22 -6.09 -15.08 20.77
N ALA A 23 -7.20 -15.82 20.62
CA ALA A 23 -7.57 -16.41 19.32
C ALA A 23 -8.02 -15.34 18.30
N SER A 24 -8.61 -14.24 18.77
CA SER A 24 -8.96 -13.07 17.96
C SER A 24 -7.71 -12.44 17.32
N ALA A 25 -6.62 -12.35 18.09
CA ALA A 25 -5.35 -11.77 17.65
C ALA A 25 -4.59 -12.66 16.65
N LEU A 26 -4.65 -13.98 16.83
CA LEU A 26 -3.74 -14.90 16.15
C LEU A 26 -4.07 -15.14 14.67
N VAL A 27 -5.34 -15.17 14.24
CA VAL A 27 -5.70 -15.35 12.81
C VAL A 27 -6.98 -14.66 12.33
N ILE A 28 -7.92 -14.28 13.20
CA ILE A 28 -9.34 -14.37 12.79
C ILE A 28 -10.08 -13.04 12.78
N ALA A 29 -9.66 -12.02 13.54
CA ALA A 29 -10.29 -10.70 13.49
C ALA A 29 -9.92 -9.95 12.20
N ALA A 30 -10.61 -10.27 11.09
CA ALA A 30 -10.68 -9.35 9.98
C ALA A 30 -11.49 -8.13 10.41
N ALA A 31 -11.09 -6.95 9.95
CA ALA A 31 -11.92 -5.76 10.10
C ALA A 31 -13.30 -6.05 9.50
N ASP A 32 -14.36 -5.51 10.12
CA ASP A 32 -15.70 -5.60 9.54
C ASP A 32 -15.69 -5.01 8.15
N LYS A 33 -16.35 -5.73 7.25
CA LYS A 33 -16.71 -5.24 5.92
C LYS A 33 -18.14 -4.73 5.96
N ALA A 34 -18.48 -3.82 5.06
CA ALA A 34 -19.85 -3.33 4.94
C ALA A 34 -20.85 -4.49 4.85
N GLY A 35 -21.96 -4.40 5.61
CA GLY A 35 -22.98 -5.45 5.69
C GLY A 35 -22.65 -6.62 6.61
N MET A 36 -21.74 -6.40 7.56
CA MET A 36 -21.41 -7.32 8.66
C MET A 36 -21.89 -6.77 10.02
N ASP A 37 -22.76 -5.76 10.01
CA ASP A 37 -23.26 -5.12 11.22
C ASP A 37 -24.17 -6.08 12.02
N GLY A 38 -23.96 -6.14 13.33
CA GLY A 38 -24.79 -6.95 14.24
C GLY A 38 -24.53 -8.46 14.23
N ILE A 39 -23.48 -8.95 13.56
CA ILE A 39 -23.14 -10.37 13.56
C ILE A 39 -22.55 -10.83 14.91
N ASP A 40 -22.80 -12.08 15.30
CA ASP A 40 -22.15 -12.70 16.46
C ASP A 40 -20.70 -13.05 16.14
N ARG A 41 -19.83 -12.05 16.34
CA ARG A 41 -18.38 -12.18 16.12
C ARG A 41 -17.75 -13.28 16.96
N ARG A 42 -18.21 -13.48 18.20
CA ARG A 42 -17.63 -14.52 19.09
C ARG A 42 -17.87 -15.90 18.50
N ARG A 43 -19.10 -16.18 18.06
CA ARG A 43 -19.43 -17.46 17.44
C ARG A 43 -18.73 -17.67 16.10
N ILE A 44 -18.66 -16.63 15.26
CA ILE A 44 -17.92 -16.68 13.99
C ILE A 44 -16.45 -16.99 14.23
N ASP A 45 -15.82 -16.31 15.19
CA ASP A 45 -14.41 -16.49 15.47
C ASP A 45 -14.12 -17.90 16.03
N ALA A 46 -15.00 -18.44 16.86
CA ALA A 46 -14.92 -19.81 17.36
C ALA A 46 -15.00 -20.85 16.24
N ILE A 47 -15.91 -20.68 15.28
CA ILE A 47 -16.01 -21.56 14.10
C ILE A 47 -14.71 -21.48 13.29
N ILE A 48 -14.23 -20.27 12.97
CA ILE A 48 -13.02 -20.10 12.18
C ILE A 48 -11.81 -20.75 12.88
N LEU A 49 -11.69 -20.62 14.21
CA LEU A 49 -10.60 -21.20 14.97
C LEU A 49 -10.64 -22.73 14.92
N ARG A 50 -11.82 -23.29 15.19
CA ARG A 50 -12.06 -24.74 15.14
C ARG A 50 -11.74 -25.31 13.77
N GLU A 51 -12.28 -24.69 12.71
CA GLU A 51 -12.07 -25.09 11.33
C GLU A 51 -10.59 -24.99 10.94
N SER A 52 -9.91 -23.91 11.33
CA SER A 52 -8.49 -23.69 11.07
C SER A 52 -7.57 -24.68 11.78
N GLY A 53 -7.97 -25.16 12.97
CA GLY A 53 -7.27 -26.13 13.80
C GLY A 53 -5.80 -25.75 14.04
N ASN A 54 -4.94 -26.76 14.29
CA ASN A 54 -3.49 -26.56 14.43
C ASN A 54 -2.75 -26.62 13.08
N SER A 55 -3.29 -25.96 12.04
CA SER A 55 -2.65 -26.00 10.72
C SER A 55 -1.29 -25.28 10.71
N LEU A 56 -0.40 -25.65 9.78
CA LEU A 56 0.88 -24.96 9.58
C LEU A 56 0.71 -23.45 9.31
N TYR A 57 -0.42 -23.05 8.75
CA TYR A 57 -0.75 -21.64 8.57
C TYR A 57 -0.94 -20.95 9.93
N ILE A 58 -1.80 -21.52 10.79
CA ILE A 58 -2.04 -21.00 12.14
C ILE A 58 -0.74 -20.92 12.92
N GLN A 59 0.08 -21.98 12.90
CA GLN A 59 1.38 -21.98 13.59
C GLN A 59 2.31 -20.88 13.10
N GLN A 60 2.34 -20.58 11.80
CA GLN A 60 3.11 -19.45 11.29
C GLN A 60 2.56 -18.11 11.79
N GLN A 61 1.23 -17.94 11.79
CA GLN A 61 0.62 -16.69 12.26
C GLN A 61 0.89 -16.48 13.75
N LYS A 62 0.86 -17.55 14.57
CA LYS A 62 1.31 -17.51 15.97
C LYS A 62 2.73 -16.99 16.12
N ARG A 63 3.69 -17.58 15.39
CA ARG A 63 5.08 -17.11 15.38
C ARG A 63 5.23 -15.64 14.95
N ARG A 64 4.39 -15.15 14.04
CA ARG A 64 4.43 -13.73 13.62
C ARG A 64 3.85 -12.81 14.69
N ASP A 65 2.78 -13.23 15.34
CA ASP A 65 2.15 -12.47 16.41
C ASP A 65 3.04 -12.39 17.65
N GLU A 66 3.72 -13.48 18.01
CA GLU A 66 4.75 -13.51 19.06
C GLU A 66 5.86 -12.48 18.81
N LYS A 67 6.36 -12.38 17.58
CA LYS A 67 7.33 -11.32 17.21
C LYS A 67 6.79 -9.91 17.38
N VAL A 68 5.49 -9.69 17.14
CA VAL A 68 4.86 -8.40 17.40
C VAL A 68 4.75 -8.17 18.92
N ASN A 69 4.45 -9.20 19.71
CA ASN A 69 4.42 -9.11 21.17
C ASN A 69 5.80 -8.79 21.76
N GLU A 70 6.86 -9.45 21.28
CA GLU A 70 8.25 -9.14 21.63
C GLU A 70 8.58 -7.67 21.32
N ARG A 71 8.17 -7.17 20.15
CA ARG A 71 8.32 -5.77 19.77
C ARG A 71 7.58 -4.84 20.74
N ILE A 72 6.35 -5.17 21.15
CA ILE A 72 5.58 -4.39 22.13
C ILE A 72 6.34 -4.32 23.46
N VAL A 73 6.86 -5.45 23.96
CA VAL A 73 7.64 -5.50 25.20
C VAL A 73 8.89 -4.62 25.09
N ALA A 74 9.62 -4.71 23.98
CA ALA A 74 10.79 -3.87 23.73
C ALA A 74 10.43 -2.37 23.68
N MET A 75 9.31 -2.01 23.05
CA MET A 75 8.81 -0.63 23.00
C MET A 75 8.42 -0.11 24.39
N LYS A 76 7.74 -0.92 25.21
CA LYS A 76 7.40 -0.57 26.60
C LYS A 76 8.66 -0.34 27.45
N LYS A 77 9.67 -1.20 27.32
CA LYS A 77 10.96 -1.03 27.99
C LYS A 77 11.68 0.25 27.56
N LYS A 78 11.74 0.53 26.25
CA LYS A 78 12.32 1.78 25.72
C LYS A 78 11.63 3.01 26.30
N LEU A 79 10.29 3.00 26.35
CA LEU A 79 9.50 4.09 26.91
C LEU A 79 9.75 4.27 28.42
N GLN A 80 9.83 3.19 29.18
CA GLN A 80 10.12 3.24 30.61
C GLN A 80 11.49 3.88 30.87
N ASN A 81 12.53 3.43 30.15
CA ASN A 81 13.87 4.00 30.28
C ASN A 81 13.87 5.51 29.98
N GLN A 82 13.13 5.94 28.96
CA GLN A 82 13.05 7.36 28.63
C GLN A 82 12.28 8.17 29.66
N ARG A 83 11.20 7.63 30.25
CA ARG A 83 10.50 8.28 31.36
C ARG A 83 11.42 8.47 32.56
N THR A 84 12.34 7.53 32.80
CA THR A 84 13.35 7.65 33.87
C THR A 84 14.42 8.68 33.54
N LEU A 85 14.94 8.68 32.30
CA LEU A 85 16.06 9.56 31.91
C LEU A 85 15.63 11.01 31.61
N TYR A 86 14.43 11.20 31.05
CA TYR A 86 13.95 12.50 30.55
C TYR A 86 12.46 12.70 30.84
N PRO A 87 12.00 12.70 32.10
CA PRO A 87 10.57 12.68 32.45
C PRO A 87 9.73 13.78 31.80
N GLN A 88 10.33 14.92 31.46
CA GLN A 88 9.69 16.06 30.83
C GLN A 88 9.54 15.97 29.30
N TRP A 89 10.07 14.90 28.68
CA TRP A 89 10.06 14.72 27.22
C TRP A 89 8.68 14.90 26.54
N PRO A 90 7.54 14.50 27.15
CA PRO A 90 6.24 14.73 26.51
C PRO A 90 5.96 16.22 26.35
N HIS A 91 6.21 17.02 27.40
CA HIS A 91 5.94 18.45 27.37
C HIS A 91 6.90 19.21 26.44
N GLU A 92 8.17 18.79 26.36
CA GLU A 92 9.17 19.42 25.48
C GLU A 92 8.90 19.14 23.99
N SER A 93 8.35 17.98 23.65
CA SER A 93 8.06 17.61 22.26
C SER A 93 6.78 18.23 21.70
N LEU A 94 5.79 18.49 22.56
CA LEU A 94 4.48 19.00 22.16
C LEU A 94 4.52 20.29 21.33
N PRO A 95 5.28 21.35 21.68
CA PRO A 95 5.32 22.57 20.89
C PRO A 95 5.77 22.36 19.43
N ALA A 96 6.73 21.46 19.21
CA ALA A 96 7.20 21.14 17.86
C ALA A 96 6.14 20.37 17.06
N ILE A 97 5.49 19.39 17.71
CA ILE A 97 4.40 18.62 17.12
C ILE A 97 3.21 19.54 16.80
N ASP A 98 2.81 20.41 17.71
CA ASP A 98 1.65 21.29 17.56
C ASP A 98 1.88 22.32 16.45
N ARG A 99 3.10 22.84 16.30
CA ARG A 99 3.46 23.68 15.14
C ARG A 99 3.36 22.92 13.82
N MET A 100 3.87 21.69 13.77
CA MET A 100 3.77 20.84 12.58
C MET A 100 2.30 20.57 12.22
N LEU A 101 1.47 20.19 13.20
CA LEU A 101 0.05 19.90 12.97
C LEU A 101 -0.74 21.15 12.57
N THR A 102 -0.47 22.29 13.18
CA THR A 102 -1.08 23.57 12.81
C THR A 102 -0.76 23.93 11.36
N GLU A 103 0.50 23.73 10.95
CA GLU A 103 0.90 23.97 9.56
C GLU A 103 0.21 23.01 8.59
N CYS A 104 0.04 21.74 8.95
CA CYS A 104 -0.71 20.78 8.14
C CYS A 104 -2.19 21.22 7.98
N ILE A 105 -2.84 21.62 9.08
CA ILE A 105 -4.23 22.10 9.04
C ILE A 105 -4.35 23.36 8.19
N ARG A 106 -3.37 24.27 8.27
CA ARG A 106 -3.33 25.52 7.49
C ARG A 106 -3.20 25.25 5.99
N LYS A 107 -2.43 24.23 5.59
CA LYS A 107 -2.23 23.84 4.19
C LYS A 107 -3.38 23.01 3.61
N ARG A 108 -4.20 22.39 4.47
CA ARG A 108 -5.31 21.55 4.03
C ARG A 108 -6.27 22.36 3.15
N PRO A 109 -6.78 21.80 2.04
CA PRO A 109 -7.77 22.48 1.20
C PRO A 109 -8.97 22.98 1.99
N ASN A 110 -9.40 24.21 1.72
CA ASN A 110 -10.54 24.85 2.36
C ASN A 110 -11.89 24.46 1.74
N ARG A 111 -11.90 23.55 0.75
CA ARG A 111 -13.10 23.01 0.10
C ARG A 111 -12.99 21.50 -0.01
N SER A 112 -14.13 20.82 0.13
CA SER A 112 -14.23 19.38 -0.08
C SER A 112 -14.45 19.07 -1.55
N THR A 113 -13.38 18.72 -2.26
CA THR A 113 -13.41 18.42 -3.70
C THR A 113 -12.93 17.01 -4.03
N CYS A 114 -12.35 16.30 -3.07
CA CYS A 114 -11.79 14.97 -3.30
C CYS A 114 -12.89 13.92 -3.19
N VAL A 115 -13.08 13.14 -4.25
CA VAL A 115 -14.09 12.09 -4.32
C VAL A 115 -13.40 10.74 -4.43
N VAL A 116 -13.87 9.78 -3.64
CA VAL A 116 -13.55 8.36 -3.85
C VAL A 116 -14.83 7.60 -4.15
N VAL A 117 -14.86 6.94 -5.30
CA VAL A 117 -15.94 6.02 -5.70
C VAL A 117 -15.45 4.59 -5.49
N ASP A 118 -16.25 3.78 -4.81
CA ASP A 118 -15.95 2.38 -4.48
C ASP A 118 -17.16 1.50 -4.81
N MET A 119 -17.01 0.59 -5.76
CA MET A 119 -18.09 -0.28 -6.25
C MET A 119 -18.53 -1.28 -5.17
N ASP A 120 -19.82 -1.51 -5.03
CA ASP A 120 -20.32 -2.41 -3.99
C ASP A 120 -20.14 -3.87 -4.39
N MET A 121 -19.43 -4.64 -3.56
CA MET A 121 -19.20 -6.09 -3.76
C MET A 121 -18.78 -6.45 -5.22
N PHE A 122 -17.95 -5.61 -5.85
CA PHE A 122 -17.80 -5.48 -7.29
C PHE A 122 -17.79 -6.77 -8.11
N TYR A 123 -16.89 -7.73 -7.81
CA TYR A 123 -16.83 -8.96 -8.61
C TYR A 123 -18.12 -9.77 -8.48
N MET A 124 -18.71 -9.83 -7.29
CA MET A 124 -19.97 -10.53 -7.09
C MET A 124 -21.13 -9.77 -7.74
N ALA A 125 -21.18 -8.43 -7.65
CA ALA A 125 -22.17 -7.62 -8.35
C ALA A 125 -22.11 -7.83 -9.88
N CYS A 126 -20.90 -7.90 -10.46
CA CYS A 126 -20.74 -8.28 -11.86
C CYS A 126 -21.33 -9.66 -12.16
N GLU A 127 -21.12 -10.66 -11.29
CA GLU A 127 -21.71 -11.99 -11.47
C GLU A 127 -23.24 -11.98 -11.36
N LEU A 128 -23.81 -11.18 -10.45
CA LEU A 128 -25.25 -11.03 -10.26
C LEU A 128 -25.97 -10.48 -11.48
N LEU A 129 -25.34 -9.61 -12.29
CA LEU A 129 -25.93 -9.12 -13.55
C LEU A 129 -26.35 -10.26 -14.49
N THR A 130 -25.61 -11.37 -14.47
CA THR A 130 -25.86 -12.55 -15.33
C THR A 130 -26.44 -13.74 -14.55
N ARG A 131 -26.55 -13.61 -13.23
CA ARG A 131 -27.01 -14.66 -12.30
C ARG A 131 -27.91 -14.07 -11.22
N PRO A 132 -29.07 -13.49 -11.60
CA PRO A 132 -29.98 -12.85 -10.66
C PRO A 132 -30.52 -13.82 -9.60
N GLU A 133 -30.55 -15.12 -9.88
CA GLU A 133 -30.96 -16.17 -8.93
C GLU A 133 -30.09 -16.28 -7.68
N LEU A 134 -28.92 -15.62 -7.67
CA LEU A 134 -27.98 -15.57 -6.54
C LEU A 134 -28.14 -14.31 -5.67
N HIS A 135 -29.06 -13.40 -6.01
CA HIS A 135 -29.21 -12.13 -5.29
C HIS A 135 -29.48 -12.33 -3.79
N ASP A 136 -30.41 -13.24 -3.47
CA ASP A 136 -30.87 -13.49 -2.10
C ASP A 136 -30.22 -14.71 -1.45
N LYS A 137 -29.28 -15.38 -2.14
CA LYS A 137 -28.59 -16.57 -1.66
C LYS A 137 -27.16 -16.27 -1.23
N PRO A 138 -26.62 -16.90 -0.19
CA PRO A 138 -25.21 -16.73 0.17
C PRO A 138 -24.28 -17.13 -0.97
N ALA A 139 -23.55 -16.17 -1.55
CA ALA A 139 -22.66 -16.42 -2.68
C ALA A 139 -21.34 -15.65 -2.56
N CYS A 140 -20.30 -16.21 -3.18
CA CYS A 140 -18.98 -15.60 -3.23
C CYS A 140 -18.27 -15.87 -4.56
N VAL A 141 -17.31 -15.01 -4.89
CA VAL A 141 -16.39 -15.21 -6.02
C VAL A 141 -15.08 -15.81 -5.53
N GLY A 142 -14.64 -16.88 -6.20
CA GLY A 142 -13.45 -17.66 -5.83
C GLY A 142 -13.80 -18.99 -5.19
N GLY A 143 -12.82 -19.88 -5.07
CA GLY A 143 -12.98 -21.22 -4.51
C GLY A 143 -12.06 -21.44 -3.30
N GLY A 144 -10.79 -21.76 -3.56
CA GLY A 144 -9.82 -21.98 -2.48
C GLY A 144 -9.62 -20.75 -1.58
N MET A 145 -9.72 -19.55 -2.16
CA MET A 145 -9.70 -18.27 -1.46
C MET A 145 -10.84 -17.40 -2.01
N ILE A 146 -11.60 -16.79 -1.11
CA ILE A 146 -12.71 -15.90 -1.46
C ILE A 146 -12.15 -14.52 -1.83
N LEU A 147 -12.48 -14.04 -3.03
CA LEU A 147 -12.12 -12.71 -3.53
C LEU A 147 -13.10 -11.66 -3.00
N THR A 148 -14.40 -11.95 -3.06
CA THR A 148 -15.47 -11.14 -2.48
C THR A 148 -16.73 -11.98 -2.27
N SER A 149 -17.64 -11.49 -1.44
CA SER A 149 -18.92 -12.12 -1.11
C SER A 149 -20.06 -11.11 -1.21
N ASN A 150 -21.26 -11.59 -1.53
CA ASN A 150 -22.47 -10.76 -1.48
C ASN A 150 -22.91 -10.49 -0.03
N TYR A 151 -23.82 -9.54 0.12
CA TYR A 151 -24.36 -9.15 1.42
C TYR A 151 -25.04 -10.30 2.18
N PRO A 152 -25.86 -11.18 1.56
CA PRO A 152 -26.37 -12.39 2.22
C PRO A 152 -25.28 -13.25 2.88
N ALA A 153 -24.17 -13.52 2.17
CA ALA A 153 -23.07 -14.30 2.74
C ALA A 153 -22.33 -13.55 3.87
N ARG A 154 -22.22 -12.21 3.79
CA ARG A 154 -21.57 -11.39 4.83
C ARG A 154 -22.30 -11.43 6.17
N LYS A 155 -23.62 -11.66 6.19
CA LYS A 155 -24.40 -11.88 7.43
C LYS A 155 -23.92 -13.09 8.24
N TYR A 156 -23.31 -14.07 7.58
CA TYR A 156 -22.70 -15.25 8.23
C TYR A 156 -21.21 -15.06 8.53
N GLY A 157 -20.64 -13.89 8.29
CA GLY A 157 -19.22 -13.62 8.48
C GLY A 157 -18.33 -13.92 7.27
N VAL A 158 -18.89 -14.35 6.14
CA VAL A 158 -18.13 -14.67 4.92
C VAL A 158 -17.60 -13.40 4.27
N ARG A 159 -16.30 -13.35 4.02
CA ARG A 159 -15.59 -12.13 3.59
C ARG A 159 -14.39 -12.43 2.69
N SER A 160 -13.90 -11.40 1.99
CA SER A 160 -12.67 -11.46 1.20
C SER A 160 -11.47 -11.95 2.03
N ALA A 161 -10.53 -12.62 1.37
CA ALA A 161 -9.33 -13.22 1.96
C ALA A 161 -9.60 -14.34 3.00
N MET A 162 -10.81 -14.90 3.00
CA MET A 162 -11.17 -16.11 3.74
C MET A 162 -11.03 -17.35 2.85
N ALA A 163 -10.58 -18.47 3.42
CA ALA A 163 -10.57 -19.73 2.69
C ALA A 163 -12.00 -20.24 2.45
N GLY A 164 -12.32 -20.73 1.25
CA GLY A 164 -13.70 -21.08 0.86
C GLY A 164 -14.37 -22.07 1.81
N TRP A 165 -13.64 -23.12 2.20
CA TRP A 165 -14.14 -24.15 3.12
C TRP A 165 -14.46 -23.63 4.54
N ILE A 166 -13.86 -22.52 4.98
CA ILE A 166 -14.24 -21.84 6.22
C ILE A 166 -15.56 -21.11 6.01
N GLY A 167 -15.73 -20.45 4.85
CA GLY A 167 -17.00 -19.85 4.45
C GLY A 167 -18.15 -20.87 4.40
N ASP A 168 -17.90 -22.05 3.83
CA ASP A 168 -18.86 -23.18 3.81
C ASP A 168 -19.31 -23.56 5.22
N ALA A 169 -18.34 -23.69 6.15
CA ALA A 169 -18.64 -24.05 7.53
C ALA A 169 -19.46 -22.97 8.24
N LEU A 170 -19.13 -21.69 8.04
CA LEU A 170 -19.86 -20.57 8.61
C LEU A 170 -21.32 -20.54 8.14
N VAL A 171 -21.56 -20.56 6.83
CA VAL A 171 -22.94 -20.52 6.29
C VAL A 171 -23.73 -21.73 6.77
N ARG A 172 -23.16 -22.95 6.67
CA ARG A 172 -23.86 -24.16 7.09
C ARG A 172 -24.20 -24.15 8.58
N GLU A 173 -23.28 -23.77 9.46
CA GLU A 173 -23.53 -23.82 10.90
C GLU A 173 -24.45 -22.70 11.38
N LEU A 174 -24.24 -21.48 10.90
CA LEU A 174 -25.02 -20.32 11.33
C LEU A 174 -26.41 -20.25 10.70
N SER A 175 -26.64 -20.97 9.59
CA SER A 175 -27.97 -21.20 9.01
C SER A 175 -28.66 -22.46 9.56
N ASN A 176 -28.05 -23.19 10.50
CA ASN A 176 -28.53 -24.51 10.95
C ASN A 176 -28.73 -25.52 9.80
N GLY A 177 -27.90 -25.43 8.76
CA GLY A 177 -27.91 -26.32 7.60
C GLY A 177 -29.00 -26.01 6.57
N THR A 178 -29.67 -24.87 6.67
CA THR A 178 -30.72 -24.46 5.72
C THR A 178 -30.16 -23.80 4.45
N GLU A 179 -28.95 -23.24 4.52
CA GLU A 179 -28.28 -22.55 3.42
C GLU A 179 -26.91 -23.17 3.10
N GLU A 180 -26.46 -23.01 1.87
CA GLU A 180 -25.12 -23.37 1.41
C GLU A 180 -24.42 -22.16 0.76
N LEU A 181 -23.11 -22.05 0.93
CA LEU A 181 -22.32 -21.01 0.26
C LEU A 181 -22.09 -21.39 -1.20
N ILE A 182 -22.55 -20.54 -2.11
CA ILE A 182 -22.39 -20.75 -3.56
C ILE A 182 -21.06 -20.12 -4.01
N HIS A 183 -20.19 -20.95 -4.60
CA HIS A 183 -18.90 -20.53 -5.13
C HIS A 183 -18.98 -20.25 -6.63
N VAL A 184 -18.77 -18.99 -7.02
CA VAL A 184 -18.72 -18.56 -8.42
C VAL A 184 -17.25 -18.44 -8.88
N PRO A 185 -16.84 -19.05 -10.00
CA PRO A 185 -15.51 -18.88 -10.55
C PRO A 185 -15.22 -17.41 -10.90
N SER A 186 -13.97 -16.95 -10.73
CA SER A 186 -13.62 -15.58 -11.09
C SER A 186 -13.51 -15.40 -12.60
N ASN A 187 -14.02 -14.27 -13.10
CA ASN A 187 -13.91 -13.86 -14.50
C ASN A 187 -13.28 -12.46 -14.58
N HIS A 188 -11.95 -12.40 -14.53
CA HIS A 188 -11.21 -11.12 -14.50
C HIS A 188 -11.38 -10.28 -15.76
N GLN A 189 -11.64 -10.90 -16.92
CA GLN A 189 -11.93 -10.16 -18.15
C GLN A 189 -13.24 -9.40 -18.04
N LYS A 190 -14.30 -10.07 -17.55
CA LYS A 190 -15.60 -9.44 -17.27
C LYS A 190 -15.48 -8.28 -16.28
N TYR A 191 -14.70 -8.45 -15.22
CA TYR A 191 -14.50 -7.40 -14.21
C TYR A 191 -13.72 -6.21 -14.78
N ALA A 192 -12.71 -6.45 -15.62
CA ALA A 192 -11.97 -5.39 -16.28
C ALA A 192 -12.84 -4.58 -17.26
N GLN A 193 -13.71 -5.26 -18.02
CA GLN A 193 -14.66 -4.61 -18.93
C GLN A 193 -15.64 -3.71 -18.18
N GLN A 194 -16.25 -4.21 -17.10
CA GLN A 194 -17.16 -3.41 -16.27
C GLN A 194 -16.43 -2.23 -15.61
N SER A 195 -15.20 -2.45 -15.13
CA SER A 195 -14.37 -1.37 -14.59
C SER A 195 -14.11 -0.26 -15.62
N GLN A 196 -13.87 -0.62 -16.88
CA GLN A 196 -13.67 0.36 -17.95
C GLN A 196 -14.94 1.18 -18.21
N VAL A 197 -16.12 0.57 -18.17
CA VAL A 197 -17.39 1.30 -18.29
C VAL A 197 -17.55 2.29 -17.14
N VAL A 198 -17.36 1.84 -15.90
CA VAL A 198 -17.41 2.72 -14.71
C VAL A 198 -16.45 3.89 -14.87
N ARG A 199 -15.18 3.62 -15.17
CA ARG A 199 -14.15 4.66 -15.34
C ARG A 199 -14.49 5.64 -16.45
N SER A 200 -15.10 5.18 -17.55
CA SER A 200 -15.53 6.08 -18.63
C SER A 200 -16.59 7.09 -18.18
N VAL A 201 -17.53 6.68 -17.31
CA VAL A 201 -18.52 7.59 -16.72
C VAL A 201 -17.85 8.56 -15.75
N LEU A 202 -16.96 8.06 -14.89
CA LEU A 202 -16.26 8.89 -13.91
C LEU A 202 -15.34 9.93 -14.57
N ALA A 203 -14.74 9.60 -15.72
CA ALA A 203 -13.93 10.51 -16.53
C ALA A 203 -14.73 11.67 -17.14
N GLU A 204 -16.07 11.57 -17.19
CA GLU A 204 -16.92 12.69 -17.57
C GLU A 204 -16.86 13.84 -16.53
N TYR A 205 -16.51 13.54 -15.27
CA TYR A 205 -16.41 14.49 -14.16
C TYR A 205 -14.98 14.89 -13.82
N ASP A 206 -14.02 13.98 -14.02
CA ASP A 206 -12.59 14.23 -13.84
C ASP A 206 -11.78 13.43 -14.89
N PRO A 207 -11.32 14.07 -15.97
CA PRO A 207 -10.49 13.42 -16.98
C PRO A 207 -9.16 12.87 -16.45
N GLN A 208 -8.65 13.40 -15.32
CA GLN A 208 -7.38 13.00 -14.69
C GLN A 208 -7.56 12.01 -13.54
N LEU A 209 -8.74 11.38 -13.41
CA LEU A 209 -9.02 10.46 -12.30
C LEU A 209 -7.95 9.38 -12.16
N ARG A 210 -7.67 9.00 -10.92
CA ARG A 210 -6.73 7.93 -10.60
C ARG A 210 -7.49 6.68 -10.16
N ALA A 211 -7.10 5.51 -10.67
CA ALA A 211 -7.73 4.24 -10.30
C ALA A 211 -6.69 3.21 -9.86
N TYR A 212 -6.67 2.89 -8.56
CA TYR A 212 -5.70 1.96 -7.96
C TYR A 212 -6.15 0.49 -8.00
N SER A 213 -7.45 0.24 -8.21
CA SER A 213 -8.03 -1.10 -8.37
C SER A 213 -9.09 -1.10 -9.48
N LEU A 214 -9.72 -2.25 -9.75
CA LEU A 214 -10.81 -2.34 -10.72
C LEU A 214 -12.11 -1.69 -10.21
N ASP A 215 -12.27 -1.59 -8.90
CA ASP A 215 -13.49 -1.18 -8.21
C ASP A 215 -13.40 0.16 -7.49
N GLU A 216 -12.24 0.81 -7.49
CA GLU A 216 -12.03 2.11 -6.83
C GLU A 216 -11.48 3.16 -7.80
N ALA A 217 -11.98 4.38 -7.69
CA ALA A 217 -11.52 5.56 -8.43
C ALA A 217 -11.48 6.80 -7.53
N PHE A 218 -10.51 7.65 -7.78
CA PHE A 218 -10.16 8.85 -7.03
C PHE A 218 -10.25 10.04 -7.97
N LEU A 219 -11.12 10.99 -7.68
CA LEU A 219 -11.43 12.13 -8.54
C LEU A 219 -11.21 13.45 -7.80
N ASN A 220 -10.72 14.46 -8.50
CA ASN A 220 -10.81 15.87 -8.10
C ASN A 220 -12.06 16.51 -8.73
N LEU A 221 -13.13 16.64 -7.96
CA LEU A 221 -14.39 17.26 -8.40
C LEU A 221 -14.30 18.79 -8.50
N GLY A 222 -13.20 19.41 -8.04
CA GLY A 222 -13.05 20.85 -7.93
C GLY A 222 -13.36 21.61 -9.23
N PRO A 223 -12.70 21.28 -10.36
CA PRO A 223 -12.98 21.91 -11.65
C PRO A 223 -14.43 21.75 -12.10
N TYR A 224 -14.99 20.54 -12.04
CA TYR A 224 -16.39 20.28 -12.42
C TYR A 224 -17.37 21.10 -11.56
N LEU A 225 -17.15 21.10 -10.24
CA LEU A 225 -17.98 21.83 -9.28
C LEU A 225 -17.94 23.34 -9.52
N ALA A 226 -16.75 23.88 -9.83
CA ALA A 226 -16.58 25.28 -10.14
C ALA A 226 -17.38 25.68 -11.39
N CYS A 227 -17.28 24.92 -12.48
CA CYS A 227 -18.09 25.15 -13.68
C CYS A 227 -19.58 25.06 -13.39
N HIS A 228 -20.02 24.05 -12.63
CA HIS A 228 -21.43 23.87 -12.28
C HIS A 228 -22.00 25.03 -11.48
N LEU A 229 -21.22 25.63 -10.58
CA LEU A 229 -21.65 26.76 -9.75
C LEU A 229 -21.59 28.10 -10.49
N LEU A 230 -20.58 28.31 -11.35
CA LEU A 230 -20.47 29.51 -12.17
C LEU A 230 -21.50 29.57 -13.30
N HIS A 231 -21.84 28.41 -13.86
CA HIS A 231 -22.76 28.27 -14.99
C HIS A 231 -23.88 27.27 -14.67
N PRO A 232 -24.86 27.64 -13.82
CA PRO A 232 -25.95 26.75 -13.42
C PRO A 232 -26.82 26.25 -14.60
N GLU A 233 -26.79 26.96 -15.72
CA GLU A 233 -27.48 26.62 -16.95
C GLU A 233 -26.76 25.58 -17.82
N TRP A 234 -25.48 25.31 -17.55
CA TRP A 234 -24.72 24.33 -18.32
C TRP A 234 -25.17 22.90 -18.01
N SER A 235 -25.39 22.14 -19.07
CA SER A 235 -25.56 20.69 -19.01
C SER A 235 -24.28 20.00 -18.57
N HIS A 236 -24.43 18.77 -18.09
CA HIS A 236 -23.29 17.91 -17.78
C HIS A 236 -22.36 17.73 -19.00
N GLU A 237 -22.93 17.56 -20.20
CA GLU A 237 -22.18 17.38 -21.44
C GLU A 237 -21.31 18.61 -21.75
N GLN A 238 -21.83 19.82 -21.52
CA GLN A 238 -21.08 21.06 -21.71
C GLN A 238 -19.91 21.16 -20.72
N ILE A 239 -20.15 20.96 -19.42
CA ILE A 239 -19.08 20.99 -18.40
C ILE A 239 -18.02 19.93 -18.72
N SER A 240 -18.45 18.71 -18.99
CA SER A 240 -17.57 17.58 -19.30
C SER A 240 -16.71 17.84 -20.54
N LYS A 241 -17.28 18.49 -21.56
CA LYS A 241 -16.55 18.90 -22.77
C LYS A 241 -15.49 19.95 -22.44
N THR A 242 -15.86 21.00 -21.71
CA THR A 242 -14.93 22.06 -21.28
C THR A 242 -13.74 21.50 -20.50
N LEU A 243 -13.98 20.53 -19.59
CA LEU A 243 -12.91 19.91 -18.82
C LEU A 243 -11.93 19.11 -19.68
N ARG A 244 -12.39 18.48 -20.77
CA ARG A 244 -11.52 17.76 -21.71
C ARG A 244 -10.72 18.71 -22.60
N GLU A 245 -11.37 19.73 -23.15
CA GLU A 245 -10.72 20.70 -24.06
C GLU A 245 -9.68 21.54 -23.32
N GLY A 246 -9.92 21.87 -22.05
CA GLY A 246 -8.95 22.57 -21.20
C GLY A 246 -7.65 21.81 -20.95
N GLN A 247 -7.57 20.52 -21.31
CA GLN A 247 -6.33 19.73 -21.28
C GLN A 247 -5.53 19.82 -22.59
N GLU A 248 -6.17 20.04 -23.74
CA GLU A 248 -5.50 20.03 -25.05
C GLU A 248 -4.61 21.26 -25.26
N ASP A 249 -4.92 22.40 -24.63
CA ASP A 249 -4.05 23.59 -24.64
C ASP A 249 -2.72 23.40 -23.88
N GLY A 250 -2.57 22.29 -23.15
CA GLY A 250 -1.31 21.90 -22.50
C GLY A 250 -0.40 21.02 -23.36
N ASP A 251 -0.88 20.47 -24.48
CA ASP A 251 -0.23 19.40 -25.24
C ASP A 251 -0.43 19.50 -26.78
N VAL A 252 -0.09 20.66 -27.37
CA VAL A 252 0.03 20.88 -28.83
C VAL A 252 1.30 21.71 -29.08
N LYS A 253 2.33 21.34 -29.85
CA LYS A 253 2.60 20.21 -30.76
C LYS A 253 4.12 20.12 -31.01
N ALA A 254 4.67 18.93 -30.97
CA ALA A 254 5.78 18.54 -31.84
C ALA A 254 5.19 17.85 -33.08
N SER A 255 5.14 18.55 -34.22
CA SER A 255 5.12 17.96 -35.57
C SER A 255 5.24 19.06 -36.63
N SER A 256 6.44 19.14 -37.21
CA SER A 256 6.75 19.31 -38.64
C SER A 256 5.78 20.12 -39.52
N GLU A 257 6.20 21.28 -40.05
CA GLU A 257 6.85 21.46 -41.36
C GLU A 257 7.15 22.96 -41.61
N SER A 258 8.13 23.19 -42.48
CA SER A 258 8.79 24.43 -42.90
C SER A 258 7.95 25.36 -43.78
N GLU A 259 8.17 26.68 -43.70
CA GLU A 259 8.68 27.56 -44.80
C GLU A 259 8.62 29.06 -44.44
N TYR A 260 9.37 29.86 -45.20
CA TYR A 260 9.84 31.25 -44.97
C TYR A 260 8.86 32.39 -45.34
N ASP A 261 9.34 33.63 -45.12
CA ASP A 261 8.92 35.01 -45.49
C ASP A 261 7.97 35.74 -44.52
N ASP A 262 8.29 36.89 -43.88
CA ASP A 262 9.00 38.17 -44.20
C ASP A 262 8.05 39.33 -44.58
N ASN A 263 8.19 40.43 -43.81
CA ASN A 263 7.71 41.82 -43.95
C ASN A 263 6.22 42.23 -43.83
N GLY A 264 5.94 43.09 -42.83
CA GLY A 264 5.19 44.34 -43.01
C GLY A 264 3.94 44.57 -42.15
N PRO A 265 3.59 45.83 -41.78
CA PRO A 265 3.14 46.18 -40.44
C PRO A 265 1.65 46.57 -40.29
N ASP A 266 1.24 46.61 -39.02
CA ASP A 266 0.12 47.36 -38.42
C ASP A 266 -1.30 47.20 -39.02
N ASP A 267 -2.16 46.45 -38.32
CA ASP A 267 -3.55 46.89 -38.11
C ASP A 267 -4.06 46.45 -36.74
N ASP A 268 -4.72 47.40 -36.10
CA ASP A 268 -5.18 47.44 -34.73
C ASP A 268 -6.37 46.50 -34.48
N SER A 269 -6.54 46.16 -33.19
CA SER A 269 -7.82 45.78 -32.56
C SER A 269 -8.35 44.35 -32.71
N ILE A 270 -7.68 43.39 -32.06
CA ILE A 270 -8.42 42.40 -31.25
C ILE A 270 -7.74 42.36 -29.87
N GLN A 271 -8.44 42.89 -28.87
CA GLN A 271 -8.08 42.78 -27.47
C GLN A 271 -8.02 41.31 -27.11
N ASN A 272 -6.81 40.79 -27.03
CA ASN A 272 -6.54 39.48 -26.46
C ASN A 272 -6.65 39.67 -24.93
N GLU A 273 -7.87 39.61 -24.42
CA GLU A 273 -8.09 39.46 -22.98
C GLU A 273 -7.41 38.15 -22.58
N SER A 274 -6.22 38.29 -22.00
CA SER A 274 -5.56 37.23 -21.27
C SER A 274 -6.51 36.77 -20.17
N HIS A 275 -7.31 35.73 -20.44
CA HIS A 275 -8.06 35.01 -19.44
C HIS A 275 -7.06 34.43 -18.44
N ASP A 276 -6.79 35.19 -17.37
CA ASP A 276 -6.20 34.68 -16.15
C ASP A 276 -7.08 33.49 -15.73
N LYS A 277 -6.57 32.27 -15.93
CA LYS A 277 -7.21 31.03 -15.45
C LYS A 277 -7.15 31.06 -13.92
N LEU A 278 -8.12 31.72 -13.29
CA LEU A 278 -8.40 31.60 -11.86
C LEU A 278 -8.41 30.11 -11.52
N SER A 279 -7.67 29.75 -10.48
CA SER A 279 -7.69 28.38 -9.97
C SER A 279 -9.13 28.04 -9.57
N TYR A 280 -9.59 26.81 -9.84
CA TYR A 280 -10.93 26.39 -9.43
C TYR A 280 -11.17 26.61 -7.93
N LEU A 281 -10.11 26.60 -7.10
CA LEU A 281 -10.19 26.91 -5.67
C LEU A 281 -10.57 28.38 -5.39
N GLU A 282 -10.09 29.32 -6.20
CA GLU A 282 -10.44 30.74 -6.09
C GLU A 282 -11.89 30.96 -6.51
N THR A 283 -12.33 30.29 -7.58
CA THR A 283 -13.74 30.26 -8.00
C THR A 283 -14.64 29.71 -6.89
N LEU A 284 -14.31 28.54 -6.33
CA LEU A 284 -15.07 27.96 -5.22
C LEU A 284 -15.00 28.82 -3.94
N GLY A 285 -13.98 29.67 -3.82
CA GLY A 285 -13.82 30.67 -2.78
C GLY A 285 -14.96 31.68 -2.74
N GLN A 286 -15.60 31.97 -3.88
CA GLN A 286 -16.71 32.91 -4.02
C GLN A 286 -18.03 32.37 -3.43
N PHE A 287 -18.12 31.06 -3.22
CA PHE A 287 -19.30 30.38 -2.70
C PHE A 287 -19.09 29.93 -1.26
N SER A 288 -20.18 29.86 -0.49
CA SER A 288 -20.14 29.31 0.87
C SER A 288 -19.79 27.83 0.87
N ASN A 289 -19.15 27.34 1.94
CA ASN A 289 -18.88 25.90 2.12
C ASN A 289 -20.16 25.07 2.01
N HIS A 290 -21.27 25.56 2.57
CA HIS A 290 -22.57 24.88 2.52
C HIS A 290 -23.07 24.71 1.09
N THR A 291 -23.04 25.77 0.29
CA THR A 291 -23.45 25.75 -1.13
C THR A 291 -22.60 24.76 -1.94
N CYS A 292 -21.28 24.77 -1.74
CA CYS A 292 -20.37 23.85 -2.42
C CYS A 292 -20.66 22.39 -2.06
N LEU A 293 -20.88 22.13 -0.77
CA LEU A 293 -21.14 20.78 -0.27
C LEU A 293 -22.49 20.24 -0.75
N GLU A 294 -23.53 21.07 -0.77
CA GLU A 294 -24.86 20.70 -1.26
C GLU A 294 -24.82 20.37 -2.77
N ALA A 295 -24.19 21.22 -3.57
CA ALA A 295 -24.03 21.00 -5.01
C ALA A 295 -23.21 19.72 -5.30
N ALA A 296 -22.09 19.53 -4.60
CA ALA A 296 -21.28 18.32 -4.72
C ALA A 296 -22.09 17.06 -4.37
N GLY A 297 -22.96 17.12 -3.35
CA GLY A 297 -23.84 16.00 -2.99
C GLY A 297 -24.83 15.61 -4.07
N LYS A 298 -25.42 16.59 -4.78
CA LYS A 298 -26.30 16.34 -5.93
C LYS A 298 -25.49 15.71 -7.07
N ILE A 299 -24.34 16.28 -7.41
CA ILE A 299 -23.44 15.77 -8.46
C ILE A 299 -23.01 14.33 -8.19
N LEU A 300 -22.65 13.98 -6.95
CA LEU A 300 -22.31 12.62 -6.56
C LEU A 300 -23.50 11.65 -6.72
N THR A 301 -24.71 12.10 -6.43
CA THR A 301 -25.92 11.30 -6.61
C THR A 301 -26.13 10.99 -8.09
N ASP A 302 -26.03 12.01 -8.94
CA ASP A 302 -26.16 11.86 -10.39
C ASP A 302 -25.05 10.97 -10.98
N MET A 303 -23.81 11.15 -10.53
CA MET A 303 -22.66 10.34 -10.92
C MET A 303 -22.89 8.85 -10.62
N ARG A 304 -23.36 8.53 -9.41
CA ARG A 304 -23.68 7.15 -9.01
C ARG A 304 -24.84 6.57 -9.81
N GLN A 305 -25.86 7.37 -10.10
CA GLN A 305 -26.99 6.97 -10.93
C GLN A 305 -26.55 6.66 -12.37
N LYS A 306 -25.69 7.49 -12.97
CA LYS A 306 -25.11 7.22 -14.29
C LYS A 306 -24.28 5.94 -14.31
N VAL A 307 -23.48 5.67 -13.26
CA VAL A 307 -22.74 4.42 -13.14
C VAL A 307 -23.69 3.23 -13.13
N PHE A 308 -24.77 3.30 -12.35
CA PHE A 308 -25.78 2.25 -12.30
C PHE A 308 -26.41 1.98 -13.68
N GLU A 309 -26.85 3.03 -14.38
CA GLU A 309 -27.48 2.93 -15.70
C GLU A 309 -26.52 2.37 -16.76
N ARG A 310 -25.30 2.90 -16.85
CA ARG A 310 -24.33 2.57 -17.90
C ARG A 310 -23.72 1.18 -17.74
N THR A 311 -23.64 0.67 -16.52
CA THR A 311 -23.16 -0.69 -16.22
C THR A 311 -24.26 -1.76 -16.31
N GLY A 312 -25.52 -1.34 -16.47
CA GLY A 312 -26.67 -2.24 -16.47
C GLY A 312 -27.09 -2.72 -15.08
N GLY A 313 -26.72 -1.98 -14.02
CA GLY A 313 -27.22 -2.19 -12.66
C GLY A 313 -26.16 -2.35 -11.56
N LEU A 314 -24.89 -2.00 -11.79
CA LEU A 314 -23.88 -2.03 -10.72
C LEU A 314 -23.99 -0.78 -9.84
N THR A 315 -24.12 -0.98 -8.53
CA THR A 315 -24.12 0.13 -7.57
C THR A 315 -22.71 0.47 -7.09
N CYS A 316 -22.52 1.72 -6.71
CA CYS A 316 -21.33 2.18 -6.02
C CYS A 316 -21.68 3.10 -4.86
N SER A 317 -20.77 3.15 -3.90
CA SER A 317 -20.76 4.16 -2.84
C SER A 317 -19.68 5.21 -3.11
N ALA A 318 -19.90 6.42 -2.62
CA ALA A 318 -18.99 7.53 -2.83
C ALA A 318 -18.71 8.32 -1.54
N GLY A 319 -17.48 8.79 -1.37
CA GLY A 319 -17.09 9.68 -0.29
C GLY A 319 -16.56 10.98 -0.85
N LEU A 320 -17.02 12.12 -0.33
CA LEU A 320 -16.48 13.44 -0.62
C LEU A 320 -15.81 14.00 0.63
N ALA A 321 -14.59 14.52 0.49
CA ALA A 321 -13.88 15.17 1.60
C ALA A 321 -12.82 16.18 1.10
N PRO A 322 -12.15 16.90 2.00
CA PRO A 322 -11.03 17.80 1.65
C PRO A 322 -9.79 17.10 1.10
N ASN A 323 -9.62 15.81 1.37
CA ASN A 323 -8.53 14.99 0.83
C ASN A 323 -8.94 13.54 0.61
N PHE A 324 -8.12 12.80 -0.14
CA PHE A 324 -8.41 11.41 -0.48
C PHE A 324 -8.36 10.44 0.70
N MET A 325 -7.57 10.72 1.74
CA MET A 325 -7.56 9.89 2.94
C MET A 325 -8.96 9.88 3.58
N MET A 326 -9.53 11.07 3.82
CA MET A 326 -10.88 11.18 4.38
C MET A 326 -11.97 10.74 3.41
N ALA A 327 -11.83 11.06 2.11
CA ALA A 327 -12.80 10.65 1.10
C ALA A 327 -12.89 9.12 0.98
N LYS A 328 -11.75 8.41 1.07
CA LYS A 328 -11.74 6.94 1.11
C LYS A 328 -12.50 6.41 2.33
N ILE A 329 -12.28 6.98 3.52
CA ILE A 329 -13.01 6.60 4.73
C ILE A 329 -14.51 6.89 4.58
N ALA A 330 -14.87 8.05 4.00
CA ALA A 330 -16.25 8.45 3.78
C ALA A 330 -16.98 7.50 2.81
N SER A 331 -16.30 7.04 1.75
CA SER A 331 -16.86 6.13 0.75
C SER A 331 -17.32 4.78 1.34
N ASP A 332 -16.72 4.36 2.46
CA ASP A 332 -17.07 3.12 3.16
C ASP A 332 -18.22 3.30 4.17
N ARG A 333 -18.51 4.53 4.65
CA ARG A 333 -19.39 4.78 5.79
C ARG A 333 -20.85 4.39 5.53
N ASN A 334 -21.35 4.69 4.33
CA ASN A 334 -22.74 4.47 3.94
C ASN A 334 -22.88 3.37 2.87
N LYS A 335 -22.02 2.36 2.89
CA LYS A 335 -22.15 1.17 2.02
C LYS A 335 -23.28 0.25 2.48
N PRO A 336 -24.01 -0.42 1.56
CA PRO A 336 -23.96 -0.28 0.10
C PRO A 336 -24.73 0.93 -0.45
N ASN A 337 -24.41 1.30 -1.69
CA ASN A 337 -25.17 2.23 -2.53
C ASN A 337 -25.57 3.52 -1.81
N GLY A 338 -24.61 4.12 -1.12
CA GLY A 338 -24.79 5.37 -0.39
C GLY A 338 -23.57 6.27 -0.52
N GLN A 339 -23.70 7.50 -0.04
CA GLN A 339 -22.60 8.46 -0.08
C GLN A 339 -22.46 9.19 1.25
N CYS A 340 -21.24 9.65 1.55
CA CYS A 340 -20.94 10.44 2.74
C CYS A 340 -20.10 11.65 2.35
N LEU A 341 -20.47 12.81 2.89
CA LEU A 341 -19.82 14.08 2.63
C LEU A 341 -19.22 14.59 3.93
N VAL A 342 -17.96 15.00 3.89
CA VAL A 342 -17.24 15.61 5.01
C VAL A 342 -16.89 17.04 4.61
N ALA A 343 -17.35 18.03 5.37
CA ALA A 343 -17.01 19.42 5.14
C ALA A 343 -15.54 19.71 5.48
N SER A 344 -15.00 20.84 5.01
CA SER A 344 -13.59 21.21 5.16
C SER A 344 -13.24 21.90 6.48
N ASP A 345 -14.24 22.34 7.24
CA ASP A 345 -14.04 22.94 8.54
C ASP A 345 -13.58 21.91 9.58
N GLN A 346 -12.84 22.40 10.57
CA GLN A 346 -12.18 21.53 11.54
C GLN A 346 -13.18 20.79 12.44
N ASP A 347 -14.34 21.38 12.73
CA ASP A 347 -15.33 20.78 13.62
C ASP A 347 -15.99 19.58 12.95
N SER A 348 -16.41 19.71 11.69
CA SER A 348 -16.94 18.60 10.88
C SER A 348 -15.93 17.46 10.72
N ILE A 349 -14.65 17.79 10.53
CA ILE A 349 -13.58 16.79 10.42
C ILE A 349 -13.36 16.05 11.74
N ARG A 350 -13.39 16.77 12.87
CA ARG A 350 -13.29 16.15 14.20
C ARG A 350 -14.48 15.24 14.47
N GLU A 351 -15.69 15.72 14.26
CA GLU A 351 -16.92 14.92 14.43
C GLU A 351 -16.88 13.64 13.58
N PHE A 352 -16.39 13.75 12.34
CA PHE A 352 -16.25 12.60 11.46
C PHE A 352 -15.14 11.63 11.94
N LEU A 353 -13.92 12.12 12.17
CA LEU A 353 -12.73 11.27 12.37
C LEU A 353 -12.55 10.75 13.79
N TYR A 354 -12.74 11.59 14.81
CA TYR A 354 -12.28 11.32 16.18
C TYR A 354 -12.87 10.04 16.78
N PRO A 355 -14.18 9.74 16.62
CA PRO A 355 -14.78 8.53 17.16
C PRO A 355 -14.32 7.24 16.47
N MET A 356 -13.66 7.34 15.30
CA MET A 356 -13.32 6.16 14.51
C MET A 356 -12.17 5.36 15.14
N ALA A 357 -12.28 4.03 15.08
CA ALA A 357 -11.16 3.15 15.40
C ALA A 357 -9.97 3.41 14.45
N THR A 358 -8.74 3.38 14.98
CA THR A 358 -7.52 3.64 14.20
C THR A 358 -7.41 2.78 12.94
N ARG A 359 -7.91 1.54 12.98
CA ARG A 359 -7.94 0.59 11.87
C ARG A 359 -8.68 1.06 10.62
N LYS A 360 -9.58 2.06 10.75
CA LYS A 360 -10.33 2.65 9.63
C LYS A 360 -9.48 3.62 8.80
N VAL A 361 -8.38 4.15 9.34
CA VAL A 361 -7.46 5.00 8.60
C VAL A 361 -6.64 4.15 7.63
N SER A 362 -6.68 4.49 6.33
CA SER A 362 -5.88 3.81 5.31
C SER A 362 -4.39 3.94 5.65
N GLY A 363 -3.66 2.82 5.60
CA GLY A 363 -2.27 2.73 6.07
C GLY A 363 -2.10 2.13 7.47
N ILE A 364 -3.13 2.15 8.32
CA ILE A 364 -3.11 1.48 9.63
C ILE A 364 -3.61 0.03 9.48
N GLY A 365 -2.66 -0.90 9.30
CA GLY A 365 -2.93 -2.34 9.28
C GLY A 365 -3.01 -2.98 10.68
N ARG A 366 -3.29 -4.29 10.74
CA ARG A 366 -3.44 -5.04 12.00
C ARG A 366 -2.25 -4.90 12.95
N VAL A 367 -1.02 -4.90 12.40
CA VAL A 367 0.20 -4.79 13.22
C VAL A 367 0.26 -3.42 13.87
N THR A 368 0.12 -2.34 13.09
CA THR A 368 0.14 -0.96 13.63
C THR A 368 -1.00 -0.74 14.62
N GLU A 369 -2.21 -1.23 14.32
CA GLU A 369 -3.34 -1.20 15.27
C GLU A 369 -3.00 -1.92 16.58
N LYS A 370 -2.42 -3.13 16.53
CA LYS A 370 -2.02 -3.89 17.72
C LYS A 370 -0.97 -3.13 18.53
N LEU A 371 0.01 -2.51 17.86
CA LEU A 371 1.00 -1.67 18.52
C LEU A 371 0.33 -0.49 19.22
N LEU A 372 -0.56 0.25 18.55
CA LEU A 372 -1.29 1.39 19.11
C LEU A 372 -2.14 0.99 20.32
N ARG A 373 -2.92 -0.11 20.21
CA ARG A 373 -3.75 -0.64 21.29
C ARG A 373 -2.94 -1.05 22.53
N ALA A 374 -1.70 -1.51 22.35
CA ALA A 374 -0.83 -1.87 23.47
C ALA A 374 -0.41 -0.67 24.34
N PHE A 375 -0.67 0.55 23.87
CA PHE A 375 -0.51 1.83 24.56
C PHE A 375 -1.85 2.58 24.67
N ASP A 376 -2.98 1.87 24.70
CA ASP A 376 -4.33 2.42 24.91
C ASP A 376 -4.81 3.43 23.83
N ILE A 377 -4.19 3.38 22.64
CA ILE A 377 -4.60 4.20 21.48
C ILE A 377 -5.57 3.38 20.62
N HIS A 378 -6.87 3.62 20.80
CA HIS A 378 -7.95 2.87 20.14
C HIS A 378 -8.62 3.65 19.00
N THR A 379 -8.76 4.96 19.17
CA THR A 379 -9.45 5.85 18.23
C THR A 379 -8.49 6.87 17.62
N VAL A 380 -8.94 7.57 16.58
CA VAL A 380 -8.19 8.69 15.98
C VAL A 380 -8.03 9.84 16.99
N GLU A 381 -9.02 10.06 17.85
CA GLU A 381 -8.91 11.02 18.96
C GLU A 381 -7.73 10.70 19.88
N HIS A 382 -7.62 9.44 20.33
CA HIS A 382 -6.50 9.02 21.17
C HIS A 382 -5.15 9.24 20.46
N MET A 383 -5.09 9.12 19.12
CA MET A 383 -3.86 9.41 18.37
C MET A 383 -3.46 10.89 18.51
N TYR A 384 -4.42 11.81 18.45
CA TYR A 384 -4.16 13.23 18.65
C TYR A 384 -3.79 13.56 20.10
N GLU A 385 -4.53 13.01 21.07
CA GLU A 385 -4.27 13.22 22.50
C GLU A 385 -2.88 12.71 22.91
N GLN A 386 -2.49 11.55 22.39
CA GLN A 386 -1.22 10.89 22.70
C GLN A 386 -0.13 11.15 21.66
N ARG A 387 -0.19 12.30 20.96
CA ARG A 387 0.73 12.64 19.87
C ARG A 387 2.22 12.65 20.25
N ALA A 388 2.55 13.09 21.46
CA ALA A 388 3.92 12.99 21.97
C ALA A 388 4.38 11.52 22.06
N LEU A 389 3.52 10.65 22.59
CA LEU A 389 3.79 9.22 22.68
C LEU A 389 3.99 8.58 21.30
N ILE A 390 3.15 8.93 20.32
CA ILE A 390 3.31 8.44 18.94
C ILE A 390 4.65 8.85 18.35
N GLN A 391 5.08 10.11 18.51
CA GLN A 391 6.37 10.58 18.01
C GLN A 391 7.54 9.75 18.56
N GLN A 392 7.41 9.29 19.81
CA GLN A 392 8.47 8.55 20.48
C GLN A 392 8.49 7.05 20.16
N LEU A 393 7.31 6.45 19.98
CA LEU A 393 7.16 5.01 19.78
C LEU A 393 7.50 4.57 18.35
N PHE A 394 7.23 5.42 17.37
CA PHE A 394 7.32 5.07 15.96
C PHE A 394 8.53 5.71 15.28
N THR A 395 8.93 5.17 14.13
CA THR A 395 9.93 5.84 13.27
C THR A 395 9.40 7.19 12.81
N PRO A 396 10.25 8.20 12.52
CA PRO A 396 9.79 9.53 12.12
C PRO A 396 8.76 9.53 10.99
N VAL A 397 8.93 8.68 9.98
CA VAL A 397 7.98 8.54 8.85
C VAL A 397 6.62 8.03 9.33
N GLN A 398 6.61 6.98 10.15
CA GLN A 398 5.37 6.41 10.70
C GLN A 398 4.68 7.37 11.66
N ALA A 399 5.44 8.04 12.53
CA ALA A 399 4.92 9.04 13.44
C ALA A 399 4.28 10.20 12.67
N ASN A 400 4.97 10.79 11.69
CA ASN A 400 4.41 11.87 10.89
C ASN A 400 3.11 11.47 10.19
N PHE A 401 3.06 10.29 9.58
CA PHE A 401 1.83 9.75 9.01
C PHE A 401 0.69 9.66 10.04
N LEU A 402 0.93 9.05 11.20
CA LEU A 402 -0.09 8.88 12.25
C LEU A 402 -0.56 10.25 12.78
N LEU A 403 0.36 11.18 12.99
CA LEU A 403 0.07 12.51 13.52
C LEU A 403 -0.72 13.35 12.52
N GLN A 404 -0.32 13.38 11.24
CA GLN A 404 -1.08 14.07 10.18
C GLN A 404 -2.48 13.47 10.05
N ALA A 405 -2.58 12.13 10.03
CA ALA A 405 -3.87 11.46 9.95
C ALA A 405 -4.79 11.79 11.14
N SER A 406 -4.23 12.01 12.33
CA SER A 406 -5.00 12.38 13.53
C SER A 406 -5.75 13.71 13.42
N VAL A 407 -5.28 14.62 12.57
CA VAL A 407 -5.90 15.92 12.29
C VAL A 407 -6.57 15.97 10.91
N GLY A 408 -6.78 14.81 10.28
CA GLY A 408 -7.39 14.72 8.96
C GLY A 408 -6.51 15.25 7.83
N CYS A 409 -5.19 15.26 7.98
CA CYS A 409 -4.25 15.65 6.93
C CYS A 409 -3.55 14.42 6.33
N SER A 410 -3.14 14.52 5.08
CA SER A 410 -2.35 13.51 4.37
C SER A 410 -1.15 14.14 3.68
N SER A 411 -0.10 13.36 3.47
CA SER A 411 1.05 13.80 2.68
C SER A 411 0.68 14.09 1.21
N SER A 412 -0.43 13.52 0.73
CA SER A 412 -1.02 13.76 -0.61
C SER A 412 -2.00 14.93 -0.66
N ASP A 413 -2.10 15.77 0.38
CA ASP A 413 -2.98 16.95 0.37
C ASP A 413 -2.50 18.03 -0.62
N ASN A 414 -1.29 17.90 -1.16
CA ASN A 414 -0.70 18.77 -2.18
C ASN A 414 -0.98 18.27 -3.61
N PHE A 415 -2.26 18.18 -3.99
CA PHE A 415 -2.71 17.76 -5.32
C PHE A 415 -2.01 18.46 -6.50
N LEU A 416 -1.63 19.73 -6.31
CA LEU A 416 -0.99 20.55 -7.34
C LEU A 416 0.52 20.30 -7.50
N GLU A 417 1.17 19.72 -6.49
CA GLU A 417 2.62 19.40 -6.54
C GLU A 417 2.86 17.98 -7.08
N ASP A 418 1.92 17.05 -6.84
CA ASP A 418 2.02 15.66 -7.31
C ASP A 418 1.95 15.56 -8.86
N GLU A 419 1.32 16.51 -9.57
CA GLU A 419 1.37 16.54 -11.05
C GLU A 419 2.79 16.77 -11.59
N GLN A 420 3.62 17.52 -10.86
CA GLN A 420 5.02 17.79 -11.22
C GLN A 420 5.99 16.68 -10.75
N GLU A 421 5.68 15.95 -9.68
CA GLU A 421 6.48 14.80 -9.25
C GLU A 421 6.13 13.51 -10.03
N GLU A 422 4.87 13.28 -10.42
CA GLU A 422 4.48 12.08 -11.16
C GLU A 422 5.03 12.06 -12.58
N SER A 423 5.15 13.22 -13.23
CA SER A 423 5.86 13.38 -14.51
C SER A 423 7.36 13.05 -14.42
N LYS A 424 7.93 12.95 -13.21
CA LYS A 424 9.34 12.59 -12.97
C LYS A 424 9.56 11.22 -12.30
N GLY A 425 8.52 10.43 -12.00
CA GLY A 425 8.73 9.13 -11.31
C GLY A 425 7.51 8.26 -10.98
N GLY A 426 6.31 8.59 -11.46
CA GLY A 426 5.04 7.90 -11.15
C GLY A 426 4.80 6.54 -11.84
N GLY A 427 5.83 5.95 -12.46
CA GLY A 427 5.70 4.71 -13.21
C GLY A 427 5.54 3.45 -12.33
N GLN A 428 4.97 2.38 -12.91
CA GLN A 428 4.93 1.05 -12.28
C GLN A 428 6.36 0.63 -11.86
N LYS A 429 6.62 0.50 -10.56
CA LYS A 429 7.97 0.23 -10.01
C LYS A 429 8.42 -1.23 -10.09
N GLY A 430 7.51 -2.14 -10.42
CA GLY A 430 7.82 -3.56 -10.53
C GLY A 430 6.68 -4.37 -11.12
N ILE A 431 7.00 -5.55 -11.64
CA ILE A 431 6.07 -6.50 -12.24
C ILE A 431 6.42 -7.90 -11.75
N SER A 432 5.42 -8.72 -11.45
CA SER A 432 5.65 -10.06 -10.92
C SER A 432 4.57 -11.05 -11.32
N ARG A 433 4.95 -12.32 -11.29
CA ARG A 433 4.04 -13.46 -11.36
C ARG A 433 4.38 -14.42 -10.24
N GLU A 434 3.36 -14.92 -9.56
CA GLU A 434 3.52 -15.98 -8.55
C GLU A 434 2.37 -16.99 -8.65
N ARG A 435 2.67 -18.24 -8.28
CA ARG A 435 1.70 -19.33 -8.31
C ARG A 435 1.81 -20.20 -7.07
N THR A 436 0.67 -20.42 -6.42
CA THR A 436 0.55 -21.41 -5.32
C THR A 436 0.17 -22.77 -5.90
N PHE A 437 0.77 -23.84 -5.37
CA PHE A 437 0.52 -25.22 -5.75
C PHE A 437 0.66 -26.15 -4.55
N ARG A 438 0.33 -27.44 -4.71
CA ARG A 438 0.43 -28.42 -3.62
C ARG A 438 1.92 -28.71 -3.31
N PRO A 439 2.32 -28.81 -2.03
CA PRO A 439 3.70 -29.15 -1.69
C PRO A 439 4.04 -30.61 -2.04
N GLY A 440 5.34 -30.93 -2.07
CA GLY A 440 5.85 -32.30 -2.30
C GLY A 440 6.39 -32.57 -3.71
N HIS A 441 6.66 -31.52 -4.49
CA HIS A 441 7.23 -31.65 -5.83
C HIS A 441 8.73 -31.92 -5.82
N SER A 442 9.21 -32.64 -6.83
CA SER A 442 10.65 -32.86 -7.05
C SER A 442 11.36 -31.58 -7.47
N TRP A 443 12.70 -31.55 -7.36
CA TRP A 443 13.49 -30.39 -7.80
C TRP A 443 13.26 -30.05 -9.28
N ASN A 444 13.15 -31.06 -10.16
CA ASN A 444 12.89 -30.85 -11.58
C ASN A 444 11.51 -30.23 -11.82
N GLU A 445 10.48 -30.69 -11.10
CA GLU A 445 9.14 -30.11 -11.18
C GLU A 445 9.09 -28.68 -10.65
N ILE A 446 9.86 -28.37 -9.59
CA ILE A 446 9.97 -27.00 -9.04
C ILE A 446 10.61 -26.08 -10.08
N ASN A 447 11.70 -26.50 -10.74
CA ASN A 447 12.35 -25.71 -11.79
C ASN A 447 11.43 -25.50 -13.00
N ALA A 448 10.79 -26.55 -13.50
CA ALA A 448 9.84 -26.44 -14.62
C ALA A 448 8.71 -25.42 -14.33
N ARG A 449 8.20 -25.40 -13.09
CA ARG A 449 7.21 -24.40 -12.67
C ARG A 449 7.77 -22.98 -12.63
N LEU A 450 9.02 -22.81 -12.23
CA LEU A 450 9.67 -21.50 -12.23
C LEU A 450 9.87 -20.99 -13.67
N GLU A 451 10.26 -21.88 -14.58
CA GLU A 451 10.38 -21.55 -16.01
C GLU A 451 9.06 -21.07 -16.60
N ASP A 452 7.96 -21.76 -16.33
CA ASP A 452 6.63 -21.35 -16.78
C ASP A 452 6.26 -19.96 -16.26
N ILE A 453 6.58 -19.67 -14.98
CA ILE A 453 6.39 -18.33 -14.40
C ILE A 453 7.25 -17.30 -15.12
N GLY A 454 8.50 -17.63 -15.44
CA GLY A 454 9.43 -16.76 -16.18
C GLY A 454 8.92 -16.41 -17.58
N ARG A 455 8.45 -17.40 -18.34
CA ARG A 455 7.88 -17.19 -19.68
C ARG A 455 6.62 -16.31 -19.65
N LEU A 456 5.73 -16.54 -18.70
CA LEU A 456 4.52 -15.72 -18.51
C LEU A 456 4.87 -14.28 -18.11
N LEU A 457 5.84 -14.10 -17.20
CA LEU A 457 6.29 -12.78 -16.78
C LEU A 457 6.96 -12.02 -17.94
N SER A 458 7.78 -12.71 -18.73
CA SER A 458 8.39 -12.15 -19.94
C SER A 458 7.33 -11.63 -20.92
N SER A 459 6.27 -12.42 -21.17
CA SER A 459 5.15 -12.00 -22.03
C SER A 459 4.44 -10.74 -21.50
N ASP A 460 4.26 -10.63 -20.18
CA ASP A 460 3.69 -9.42 -19.57
C ASP A 460 4.62 -8.21 -19.67
N MET A 461 5.93 -8.43 -19.50
CA MET A 461 6.94 -7.40 -19.64
C MET A 461 7.01 -6.87 -21.07
N GLN A 462 6.99 -7.75 -22.08
CA GLN A 462 6.97 -7.39 -23.50
C GLN A 462 5.74 -6.55 -23.85
N ARG A 463 4.55 -7.00 -23.43
CA ARG A 463 3.29 -6.27 -23.66
C ARG A 463 3.28 -4.87 -23.04
N LYS A 464 4.03 -4.66 -21.96
CA LYS A 464 4.15 -3.38 -21.26
C LYS A 464 5.47 -2.64 -21.56
N SER A 465 6.25 -3.14 -22.52
CA SER A 465 7.57 -2.59 -22.88
C SER A 465 8.55 -2.43 -21.72
N PHE A 466 8.45 -3.26 -20.67
CA PHE A 466 9.36 -3.20 -19.52
C PHE A 466 10.63 -4.03 -19.72
N TRP A 467 11.76 -3.41 -19.41
CA TRP A 467 13.08 -4.04 -19.34
C TRP A 467 13.61 -3.87 -17.92
N ALA A 468 13.94 -4.96 -17.23
CA ALA A 468 14.24 -4.94 -15.81
C ALA A 468 15.72 -5.11 -15.50
N HIS A 469 16.19 -4.38 -14.49
CA HIS A 469 17.56 -4.45 -14.00
C HIS A 469 17.71 -5.37 -12.78
N THR A 470 16.64 -5.54 -12.00
CA THR A 470 16.63 -6.38 -10.80
C THR A 470 15.59 -7.48 -10.90
N ILE A 471 16.01 -8.71 -10.58
CA ILE A 471 15.20 -9.92 -10.61
C ILE A 471 15.16 -10.50 -9.19
N THR A 472 13.99 -10.89 -8.71
CA THR A 472 13.78 -11.48 -7.39
C THR A 472 13.00 -12.78 -7.51
N VAL A 473 13.53 -13.86 -6.95
CA VAL A 473 12.80 -15.12 -6.77
C VAL A 473 12.23 -15.17 -5.37
N LYS A 474 10.95 -15.52 -5.27
CA LYS A 474 10.21 -15.72 -4.03
C LYS A 474 9.79 -17.18 -3.94
N VAL A 475 10.12 -17.81 -2.82
CA VAL A 475 9.75 -19.18 -2.49
C VAL A 475 8.92 -19.16 -1.22
N LYS A 476 7.75 -19.79 -1.23
CA LYS A 476 7.01 -20.08 0.00
C LYS A 476 7.11 -21.57 0.27
N LEU A 477 7.55 -21.94 1.46
CA LEU A 477 7.61 -23.32 1.92
C LEU A 477 6.24 -23.83 2.35
N HIS A 478 6.08 -25.15 2.47
CA HIS A 478 4.85 -25.79 2.95
C HIS A 478 4.41 -25.29 4.34
N THR A 479 5.37 -24.90 5.19
CA THR A 479 5.21 -24.22 6.50
C THR A 479 4.75 -22.76 6.40
N PHE A 480 4.53 -22.28 5.18
CA PHE A 480 4.21 -20.90 4.80
C PHE A 480 5.36 -19.89 4.95
N ASP A 481 6.53 -20.32 5.42
CA ASP A 481 7.72 -19.46 5.52
C ASP A 481 8.12 -18.97 4.12
N VAL A 482 8.43 -17.67 4.03
CA VAL A 482 8.75 -17.00 2.77
C VAL A 482 10.25 -16.75 2.74
N LEU A 483 10.89 -17.28 1.72
CA LEU A 483 12.28 -17.05 1.38
C LEU A 483 12.32 -16.23 0.08
N SER A 484 13.33 -15.38 -0.06
CA SER A 484 13.55 -14.66 -1.31
C SER A 484 15.01 -14.34 -1.53
N ARG A 485 15.43 -14.34 -2.79
CA ARG A 485 16.71 -13.81 -3.23
C ARG A 485 16.53 -12.90 -4.43
N ALA A 486 17.30 -11.84 -4.45
CA ALA A 486 17.28 -10.84 -5.51
C ALA A 486 18.68 -10.65 -6.07
N ARG A 487 18.77 -10.39 -7.37
CA ARG A 487 19.99 -9.99 -8.05
C ARG A 487 19.71 -8.77 -8.90
N THR A 488 20.51 -7.73 -8.66
CA THR A 488 20.60 -6.57 -9.56
C THR A 488 21.76 -6.81 -10.52
N LEU A 489 21.51 -6.63 -11.81
CA LEU A 489 22.49 -6.91 -12.85
C LEU A 489 23.54 -5.78 -12.93
N PRO A 490 24.68 -5.98 -13.62
CA PRO A 490 25.64 -4.90 -13.85
C PRO A 490 25.01 -3.73 -14.60
N ARG A 491 25.51 -2.51 -14.36
CA ARG A 491 25.00 -1.27 -14.98
C ARG A 491 24.87 -1.42 -16.50
N GLY A 492 23.74 -0.97 -17.04
CA GLY A 492 23.43 -1.06 -18.48
C GLY A 492 22.87 -2.42 -18.94
N VAL A 493 22.86 -3.44 -18.08
CA VAL A 493 22.25 -4.74 -18.39
C VAL A 493 20.80 -4.76 -17.94
N PHE A 494 19.90 -5.02 -18.87
CA PHE A 494 18.48 -5.18 -18.61
C PHE A 494 17.97 -6.46 -19.29
N VAL A 495 17.00 -7.10 -18.65
CA VAL A 495 16.40 -8.33 -19.15
C VAL A 495 14.91 -8.17 -19.40
N GLN A 496 14.45 -8.89 -20.42
CA GLN A 496 13.04 -9.02 -20.76
C GLN A 496 12.75 -10.40 -21.37
N SER A 497 13.73 -10.99 -22.05
CA SER A 497 13.58 -12.29 -22.73
C SER A 497 13.21 -13.42 -21.76
N PRO A 498 12.44 -14.42 -22.22
CA PRO A 498 12.14 -15.58 -21.41
C PRO A 498 13.40 -16.37 -21.03
N GLU A 499 14.40 -16.43 -21.92
CA GLU A 499 15.67 -17.11 -21.69
C GLU A 499 16.46 -16.48 -20.53
N ASP A 500 16.57 -15.15 -20.50
CA ASP A 500 17.29 -14.44 -19.45
C ASP A 500 16.58 -14.57 -18.10
N LEU A 501 15.26 -14.41 -18.08
CA LEU A 501 14.47 -14.53 -16.86
C LEU A 501 14.54 -15.95 -16.29
N VAL A 502 14.46 -16.97 -17.15
CA VAL A 502 14.61 -18.38 -16.74
C VAL A 502 16.00 -18.63 -16.18
N ARG A 503 17.06 -18.21 -16.88
CA ARG A 503 18.45 -18.40 -16.45
C ARG A 503 18.69 -17.80 -15.06
N HIS A 504 18.42 -16.50 -14.90
CA HIS A 504 18.68 -15.81 -13.64
C HIS A 504 17.78 -16.29 -12.50
N SER A 505 16.50 -16.60 -12.76
CA SER A 505 15.61 -17.09 -11.73
C SER A 505 15.97 -18.50 -11.26
N THR A 506 16.42 -19.39 -12.16
CA THR A 506 16.88 -20.74 -11.80
C THR A 506 18.14 -20.69 -10.92
N GLU A 507 19.10 -19.82 -11.24
CA GLU A 507 20.28 -19.58 -10.39
C GLU A 507 19.89 -19.08 -9.00
N LEU A 508 19.02 -18.07 -8.93
CA LEU A 508 18.50 -17.54 -7.67
C LEU A 508 17.73 -18.59 -6.85
N LEU A 509 16.96 -19.46 -7.50
CA LEU A 509 16.26 -20.54 -6.83
C LEU A 509 17.24 -21.57 -6.23
N ALA A 510 18.33 -21.87 -6.95
CA ALA A 510 19.39 -22.76 -6.45
C ALA A 510 20.09 -22.14 -5.23
N GLU A 511 20.38 -20.84 -5.24
CA GLU A 511 20.92 -20.09 -4.09
C GLU A 511 19.98 -20.19 -2.88
N VAL A 512 18.68 -19.89 -3.05
CA VAL A 512 17.67 -19.99 -1.98
C VAL A 512 17.66 -21.40 -1.36
N ARG A 513 17.74 -22.44 -2.19
CA ARG A 513 17.76 -23.83 -1.71
C ARG A 513 19.07 -24.13 -0.98
N HIS A 514 20.21 -23.70 -1.51
CA HIS A 514 21.52 -23.94 -0.90
C HIS A 514 21.60 -23.33 0.51
N GLU A 515 21.21 -22.06 0.65
CA GLU A 515 21.21 -21.38 1.95
C GLU A 515 20.23 -22.01 2.94
N PHE A 516 19.05 -22.42 2.46
CA PHE A 516 18.10 -23.17 3.28
C PHE A 516 18.74 -24.47 3.80
N MET A 517 19.44 -25.22 2.96
CA MET A 517 20.09 -26.48 3.37
C MET A 517 21.32 -26.25 4.26
N ALA A 518 22.02 -25.14 4.09
CA ALA A 518 23.20 -24.77 4.89
C ALA A 518 22.83 -24.33 6.31
N SER A 519 21.65 -23.73 6.49
CA SER A 519 21.15 -23.26 7.79
C SER A 519 21.02 -24.40 8.81
N PRO A 520 21.63 -24.29 10.02
CA PRO A 520 21.55 -25.32 11.05
C PRO A 520 20.11 -25.70 11.44
N GLU A 521 19.20 -24.72 11.46
CA GLU A 521 17.79 -24.90 11.79
C GLU A 521 16.98 -25.69 10.74
N HIS A 522 17.51 -25.80 9.52
CA HIS A 522 16.83 -26.33 8.34
C HIS A 522 17.52 -27.54 7.73
N ARG A 523 18.74 -27.88 8.17
CA ARG A 523 19.53 -29.00 7.65
C ARG A 523 18.78 -30.34 7.63
N SER A 524 17.88 -30.56 8.59
CA SER A 524 17.03 -31.76 8.69
C SER A 524 15.62 -31.60 8.11
N LYS A 525 15.26 -30.41 7.62
CA LYS A 525 13.91 -30.10 7.13
C LYS A 525 13.85 -30.25 5.61
N PRO A 526 12.73 -30.76 5.05
CA PRO A 526 12.58 -30.86 3.61
C PRO A 526 12.39 -29.47 2.98
N PHE A 527 13.08 -29.22 1.86
CA PHE A 527 12.83 -28.06 0.99
C PHE A 527 11.52 -28.26 0.19
N SER A 528 10.40 -28.29 0.90
CA SER A 528 9.08 -28.53 0.31
C SER A 528 8.38 -27.20 0.02
N VAL A 529 8.23 -26.89 -1.26
CA VAL A 529 7.73 -25.61 -1.78
C VAL A 529 6.23 -25.68 -2.08
N ARG A 530 5.50 -24.61 -1.76
CA ARG A 530 4.07 -24.43 -2.06
C ARG A 530 3.74 -23.21 -2.91
N LEU A 531 4.67 -22.27 -3.08
CA LEU A 531 4.54 -21.15 -4.01
C LEU A 531 5.90 -20.75 -4.54
N LEU A 532 5.92 -20.42 -5.82
CA LEU A 532 7.04 -19.78 -6.50
C LEU A 532 6.57 -18.45 -7.10
N GLY A 533 7.47 -17.48 -7.16
CA GLY A 533 7.22 -16.24 -7.87
C GLY A 533 8.51 -15.59 -8.35
N ILE A 534 8.40 -14.85 -9.44
CA ILE A 534 9.46 -14.00 -10.00
C ILE A 534 8.94 -12.57 -9.99
N ARG A 535 9.74 -11.65 -9.48
CA ARG A 535 9.49 -10.20 -9.51
C ARG A 535 10.65 -9.51 -10.22
N CYS A 536 10.32 -8.61 -11.12
CA CYS A 536 11.24 -7.73 -11.83
C CYS A 536 10.96 -6.27 -11.43
N ASN A 537 12.01 -5.48 -11.22
CA ASN A 537 11.95 -4.05 -10.90
C ASN A 537 13.20 -3.31 -11.39
N ASN A 538 13.28 -2.01 -11.09
CA ASN A 538 14.33 -1.11 -11.57
C ASN A 538 14.36 -1.12 -13.09
N PHE A 539 13.29 -0.59 -13.69
CA PHE A 539 13.12 -0.66 -15.14
C PHE A 539 14.01 0.36 -15.85
N ARG A 540 14.34 0.07 -17.11
CA ARG A 540 14.99 1.04 -17.99
C ARG A 540 14.09 2.26 -18.17
N HIS A 541 14.60 3.45 -17.86
CA HIS A 541 13.93 4.70 -18.17
C HIS A 541 14.33 5.16 -19.58
N GLU A 542 13.37 5.61 -20.40
CA GLU A 542 13.64 6.07 -21.77
C GLU A 542 14.50 7.35 -21.83
N GLN A 543 14.67 8.05 -20.70
CA GLN A 543 15.49 9.26 -20.57
C GLN A 543 16.84 9.03 -19.86
N GLU A 544 17.53 7.92 -20.16
CA GLU A 544 18.99 7.82 -19.91
C GLU A 544 19.75 8.21 -21.18
N THR A 545 19.51 9.43 -21.67
CA THR A 545 20.49 10.17 -22.49
C THR A 545 20.96 11.35 -21.66
N GLU A 546 22.24 11.29 -21.28
CA GLU A 546 23.02 12.29 -20.55
C GLU A 546 22.67 12.46 -19.05
N SER A 547 23.62 12.03 -18.22
CA SER A 547 23.54 12.06 -16.77
C SER A 547 23.50 13.49 -16.23
N THR A 548 22.45 13.83 -15.49
CA THR A 548 22.51 14.85 -14.43
C THR A 548 22.39 14.19 -13.06
N GLY A 549 23.50 13.65 -12.57
CA GLY A 549 24.02 13.76 -11.20
C GLY A 549 23.13 13.53 -9.96
N TRP A 550 21.98 12.86 -10.03
CA TRP A 550 21.17 12.56 -8.83
C TRP A 550 20.90 11.06 -8.72
N ASP A 551 21.94 10.30 -8.37
CA ASP A 551 21.84 8.87 -8.07
C ASP A 551 21.39 8.63 -6.62
N GLN A 552 20.51 7.63 -6.45
CA GLN A 552 20.12 7.10 -5.16
C GLN A 552 21.31 6.32 -4.56
N LEU A 553 21.90 6.85 -3.49
CA LEU A 553 23.08 6.26 -2.83
C LEU A 553 22.79 4.84 -2.32
N ASN A 554 23.73 3.92 -2.54
CA ASN A 554 23.66 2.57 -2.00
C ASN A 554 23.98 2.56 -0.49
N LEU A 555 23.72 1.43 0.18
CA LEU A 555 23.83 1.30 1.63
C LEU A 555 25.26 1.62 2.14
N ASP A 556 26.28 1.27 1.35
CA ASP A 556 27.68 1.53 1.72
C ASP A 556 28.03 3.02 1.67
N GLN A 557 27.43 3.77 0.74
CA GLN A 557 27.56 5.23 0.68
C GLN A 557 26.72 5.96 1.75
N PHE A 558 25.64 5.34 2.24
CA PHE A 558 24.82 5.87 3.32
C PHE A 558 25.48 5.75 4.71
N LEU A 559 26.41 4.79 4.86
CA LEU A 559 27.08 4.48 6.13
C LEU A 559 28.29 5.39 6.43
N LEU A 560 28.66 6.31 5.53
CA LEU A 560 29.69 7.30 5.82
C LEU A 560 29.19 8.35 6.82
N PRO A 561 30.00 8.76 7.82
CA PRO A 561 29.60 9.75 8.82
C PRO A 561 29.19 11.08 8.17
N ARG A 562 28.01 11.62 8.56
CA ARG A 562 27.43 12.85 7.99
C ARG A 562 28.22 14.15 8.28
N SER A 563 29.34 14.09 9.00
CA SER A 563 30.10 15.27 9.44
C SER A 563 31.05 15.87 8.39
N THR A 564 31.17 15.30 7.19
CA THR A 564 32.07 15.83 6.13
C THR A 564 31.37 16.33 4.86
N LEU A 565 30.04 16.25 4.78
CA LEU A 565 29.25 16.65 3.61
C LEU A 565 29.16 18.18 3.31
N PRO A 566 29.47 19.14 4.21
CA PRO A 566 29.41 20.56 3.85
C PRO A 566 30.63 21.11 3.09
N VAL A 567 31.78 20.43 3.09
CA VAL A 567 33.03 21.03 2.55
C VAL A 567 33.25 20.74 1.05
N PHE A 568 32.64 19.68 0.50
CA PHE A 568 32.79 19.36 -0.94
C PHE A 568 31.79 20.07 -1.87
N ARG A 569 30.72 20.67 -1.33
CA ARG A 569 29.71 21.37 -2.14
C ARG A 569 30.09 22.80 -2.52
N ALA A 570 31.07 23.41 -1.85
CA ALA A 570 31.53 24.75 -2.16
C ALA A 570 32.60 24.79 -3.27
N ALA A 571 33.33 23.70 -3.52
CA ALA A 571 34.41 23.67 -4.51
C ALA A 571 33.95 23.31 -5.93
N ALA A 572 32.83 22.57 -6.09
CA ALA A 572 32.34 22.13 -7.39
C ALA A 572 31.50 23.19 -8.15
N ALA A 573 31.18 24.31 -7.52
CA ALA A 573 30.40 25.39 -8.13
C ALA A 573 31.26 26.52 -8.75
N GLN A 574 32.61 26.42 -8.69
CA GLN A 574 33.48 27.52 -9.11
C GLN A 574 34.43 27.25 -10.28
N GLU A 575 34.58 26.03 -10.79
CA GLU A 575 35.36 25.81 -12.01
C GLU A 575 34.67 24.82 -12.94
N GLY A 576 34.04 25.36 -13.99
CA GLY A 576 33.56 24.58 -15.12
C GLY A 576 34.74 24.09 -15.96
N ILE A 577 35.17 22.85 -15.75
CA ILE A 577 36.06 22.14 -16.68
C ILE A 577 35.59 20.69 -16.81
N ILE A 578 35.07 20.38 -18.00
CA ILE A 578 34.89 19.01 -18.49
C ILE A 578 36.29 18.49 -18.83
N ALA A 579 36.78 17.48 -18.11
CA ALA A 579 37.91 16.68 -18.56
C ALA A 579 37.72 15.21 -18.16
N ARG A 580 37.63 14.35 -19.19
CA ARG A 580 37.75 12.89 -19.11
C ARG A 580 39.09 12.52 -18.49
N CYS A 581 39.09 11.56 -17.57
CA CYS A 581 40.24 10.68 -17.35
C CYS A 581 39.78 9.32 -16.81
N ASP A 582 39.81 8.32 -17.68
CA ASP A 582 40.00 6.92 -17.33
C ASP A 582 41.37 6.78 -16.65
N THR A 583 41.46 6.23 -15.43
CA THR A 583 42.54 5.28 -15.07
C THR A 583 42.30 4.62 -13.71
N ASN A 584 42.66 3.33 -13.68
CA ASN A 584 42.76 2.45 -12.52
C ASN A 584 43.49 3.09 -11.32
N MET A 585 42.93 2.93 -10.12
CA MET A 585 43.64 3.15 -8.85
C MET A 585 43.79 1.81 -8.10
N LYS A 586 44.92 1.14 -8.35
CA LYS A 586 45.61 0.35 -7.34
C LYS A 586 46.76 1.22 -6.83
N GLU A 587 47.03 1.10 -5.54
CA GLU A 587 48.12 1.74 -4.78
C GLU A 587 47.88 3.19 -4.38
N ILE A 588 47.79 3.42 -3.06
CA ILE A 588 48.61 4.35 -2.25
C ILE A 588 48.00 4.35 -0.83
N PHE A 589 48.64 3.62 0.09
CA PHE A 589 48.64 3.92 1.52
C PHE A 589 50.05 3.62 2.02
N HIS A 590 50.91 4.64 1.97
CA HIS A 590 52.11 4.72 2.77
C HIS A 590 52.28 6.19 3.18
N ASP A 591 52.83 6.34 4.39
CA ASP A 591 53.32 7.56 5.04
C ASP A 591 52.33 8.34 5.92
N SER A 592 52.41 8.03 7.22
CA SER A 592 52.11 8.93 8.33
C SER A 592 53.42 9.51 8.88
N PRO A 593 53.48 10.77 9.32
CA PRO A 593 54.67 11.32 9.95
C PRO A 593 54.70 11.07 11.46
N THR A 594 55.89 10.73 11.93
CA THR A 594 56.33 10.57 13.32
C THR A 594 56.55 11.90 14.03
N PHE A 595 56.29 11.93 15.35
CA PHE A 595 57.07 12.74 16.31
C PHE A 595 57.21 11.94 17.63
N GLU A 596 58.46 11.79 18.07
CA GLU A 596 58.95 11.12 19.29
C GLU A 596 58.63 11.98 20.55
N VAL A 597 58.70 11.47 21.80
CA VAL A 597 59.93 11.37 22.61
C VAL A 597 59.66 10.63 23.95
N GLU A 598 60.64 9.81 24.36
CA GLU A 598 61.00 9.24 25.71
C GLU A 598 59.98 8.35 26.47
N GLY A 599 60.28 7.15 26.97
CA GLY A 599 61.53 6.53 27.45
C GLY A 599 61.46 6.37 28.98
N THR A 600 61.16 5.18 29.53
CA THR A 600 62.06 4.38 30.41
C THR A 600 61.35 3.09 30.90
N ASN A 601 62.00 1.93 30.67
CA ASN A 601 62.40 0.86 31.62
C ASN A 601 61.51 0.55 32.86
N ASP A 602 61.23 -0.68 33.30
CA ASP A 602 62.07 -1.89 33.43
C ASP A 602 61.20 -3.14 33.82
N HIS A 603 61.76 -4.35 33.54
CA HIS A 603 61.62 -5.65 34.25
C HIS A 603 60.26 -6.36 34.36
N ASP A 604 60.17 -7.69 34.54
CA ASP A 604 60.85 -8.93 34.10
C ASP A 604 59.98 -10.06 34.69
N ASP A 605 59.96 -11.24 34.04
CA ASP A 605 59.73 -12.59 34.65
C ASP A 605 58.34 -12.90 35.30
N ALA A 606 57.80 -14.11 35.41
CA ALA A 606 58.13 -15.48 35.03
C ALA A 606 56.99 -16.41 35.52
N TYR A 607 56.72 -17.49 34.77
CA TYR A 607 56.35 -18.87 35.19
C TYR A 607 55.09 -19.20 36.05
N ASP A 608 54.18 -19.94 35.39
CA ASP A 608 53.77 -21.34 35.64
C ASP A 608 52.68 -21.75 36.68
N ALA A 609 51.87 -22.73 36.21
CA ALA A 609 51.04 -23.76 36.86
C ALA A 609 50.22 -23.43 38.13
N THR A 610 48.97 -23.86 38.34
CA THR A 610 48.44 -25.24 38.24
C THR A 610 46.93 -25.24 38.56
N THR A 611 46.21 -26.18 37.95
CA THR A 611 44.93 -26.83 38.31
C THR A 611 44.43 -26.71 39.77
N ILE A 612 43.10 -26.55 39.96
CA ILE A 612 42.20 -27.34 40.84
C ILE A 612 40.75 -26.76 40.78
N MET A 613 39.82 -27.58 40.27
CA MET A 613 38.42 -27.68 40.75
C MET A 613 38.38 -28.92 41.70
N PRO A 614 37.39 -29.20 42.58
CA PRO A 614 35.98 -28.76 42.57
C PRO A 614 35.34 -28.55 43.98
N THR A 615 34.00 -28.43 43.98
CA THR A 615 33.00 -28.85 45.01
C THR A 615 32.35 -27.80 45.91
N ASN A 616 31.04 -27.68 45.68
CA ASN A 616 29.90 -27.80 46.59
C ASN A 616 29.66 -26.84 47.78
N ASP A 617 28.38 -26.43 47.79
CA ASP A 617 27.40 -26.42 48.88
C ASP A 617 26.96 -25.09 49.52
N SER A 618 25.63 -24.96 49.45
CA SER A 618 24.68 -24.39 50.43
C SER A 618 24.80 -22.90 50.80
N HIS A 619 23.85 -22.10 50.29
CA HIS A 619 22.63 -21.77 51.06
C HIS A 619 21.54 -21.17 50.17
#